data_AF-D4AKL4-F1
#
_entry.id   AF-D4AKL4-F1
#
_cell.length_a   1.000
_cell.length_b   1.000
_cell.length_c   1.000
_cell.angle_alpha   90.00
_cell.angle_beta   90.00
_cell.angle_gamma   90.00
#
_symmetry.space_group_name_H-M   'P 1'
#
loop_
_entity.id
_entity.type
_entity.pdbx_description
1 polymer ?
#
loop_
_entity_poly.entity_id
_entity_poly.type
_entity_poly.pdbx_seq_one_letter_code
_entity_poly.pdbx_strand_id
1 'polypeptide(L)' 'MGKIEPPFLYDPPSLYPKSAQVADFNPKAVTLNSWAPRPQKPKKDGPLVNFNQHPDSVTNIALPFICFSLEEI' A
#
# COMPACT_ATOMS: atom_id res chain seq x y z
N MET A 1 -45.58 -21.04 33.28
CA MET A 1 -44.29 -20.69 33.91
C MET A 1 -43.89 -19.29 33.46
N GLY A 2 -44.28 -18.27 34.21
CA GLY A 2 -43.85 -16.89 33.97
C GLY A 2 -42.45 -16.68 34.53
N LYS A 3 -41.58 -16.02 33.77
CA LYS A 3 -40.25 -15.65 34.25
C LYS A 3 -40.41 -14.54 35.30
N ILE A 4 -39.89 -14.78 36.50
CA ILE A 4 -39.73 -13.74 37.52
C ILE A 4 -38.49 -12.95 37.13
N GLU A 5 -38.72 -11.74 36.62
CA GLU A 5 -37.67 -10.77 36.31
C GLU A 5 -37.52 -9.84 37.52
N PRO A 6 -36.31 -9.66 38.08
CA PRO A 6 -36.11 -8.76 39.21
C PRO A 6 -36.44 -7.31 38.78
N PRO A 7 -36.91 -6.44 39.70
CA PRO A 7 -37.23 -5.06 39.36
C PRO A 7 -35.94 -4.28 39.14
N PHE A 8 -35.42 -4.32 37.91
CA PHE A 8 -34.35 -3.44 37.49
C PHE A 8 -34.90 -2.01 37.42
N LEU A 9 -34.13 -1.02 37.90
CA LEU A 9 -34.52 0.40 37.84
C LEU A 9 -34.54 0.95 36.40
N TYR A 10 -33.94 0.23 35.44
CA TYR A 10 -33.83 0.64 34.05
C TYR A 10 -34.08 -0.54 33.11
N ASP A 11 -34.60 -0.24 31.93
CA ASP A 11 -34.77 -1.22 30.86
C ASP A 11 -33.40 -1.74 30.39
N PRO A 12 -33.33 -3.03 30.00
CA PRO A 12 -32.10 -3.58 29.44
C PRO A 12 -31.76 -2.89 28.12
N PRO A 13 -30.46 -2.63 27.85
CA PRO A 13 -30.05 -2.07 26.58
C PRO A 13 -30.45 -3.00 25.42
N SER A 14 -30.87 -2.41 24.30
CA SER A 14 -31.22 -3.17 23.09
C SER A 14 -30.03 -4.03 22.63
N LEU A 15 -30.28 -5.34 22.45
CA LEU A 15 -29.26 -6.29 22.01
C LEU A 15 -28.70 -6.00 20.61
N TYR A 16 -29.43 -5.23 19.80
CA TYR A 16 -29.06 -4.89 18.43
C TYR A 16 -29.29 -3.38 18.18
N PRO A 17 -28.31 -2.52 18.44
CA PRO A 17 -28.45 -1.09 18.14
C PRO A 17 -28.67 -0.89 16.63
N LYS A 18 -29.68 -0.10 16.25
CA LYS A 18 -30.04 0.18 14.84
C LYS A 18 -28.92 0.86 14.03
N SER A 19 -27.93 1.45 14.72
CA SER A 19 -26.71 2.05 14.16
C SER A 19 -25.54 1.08 14.04
N ALA A 20 -25.66 -0.13 14.57
CA ALA A 20 -24.62 -1.14 14.46
C ALA A 20 -24.69 -1.78 13.09
N GLN A 21 -24.17 -1.08 12.08
CA GLN A 21 -23.38 -1.77 11.07
C GLN A 21 -22.21 -2.39 11.85
N VAL A 22 -22.45 -3.57 12.43
CA VAL A 22 -21.39 -4.37 13.05
C VAL A 22 -20.51 -4.77 11.89
N ALA A 23 -19.53 -3.95 11.55
CA ALA A 23 -18.39 -4.43 10.80
C ALA A 23 -17.84 -5.58 11.63
N ASP A 24 -17.89 -6.80 11.07
CA ASP A 24 -17.38 -7.98 11.75
C ASP A 24 -15.96 -7.68 12.22
N PHE A 25 -15.75 -7.69 13.54
CA PHE A 25 -14.45 -7.38 14.11
C PHE A 25 -13.46 -8.44 13.64
N ASN A 26 -12.61 -8.09 12.70
CA ASN A 26 -11.57 -8.96 12.19
C ASN A 26 -10.23 -8.61 12.86
N PRO A 27 -9.79 -9.38 13.88
CA PRO A 27 -8.53 -9.10 14.59
C PRO A 27 -7.28 -9.24 13.71
N LYS A 28 -7.42 -9.79 12.50
CA LYS A 28 -6.35 -9.97 11.52
C LYS A 28 -6.47 -9.05 10.31
N ALA A 29 -7.37 -8.07 10.33
CA ALA A 29 -7.58 -7.15 9.20
C ALA A 29 -6.25 -6.52 8.73
N VAL A 30 -5.45 -5.97 9.66
CA VAL A 30 -4.17 -5.33 9.33
C VAL A 30 -3.17 -6.32 8.71
N THR A 31 -3.11 -7.55 9.22
CA THR A 31 -2.21 -8.59 8.70
C THR A 31 -2.60 -9.01 7.29
N LEU A 32 -3.89 -9.24 7.04
CA LEU A 32 -4.40 -9.62 5.72
C LEU A 32 -4.13 -8.51 4.68
N ASN A 33 -4.37 -7.25 5.04
CA ASN A 33 -4.08 -6.10 4.18
C ASN A 33 -2.58 -5.98 3.86
N SER A 34 -1.68 -6.32 4.79
CA SER A 34 -0.24 -6.30 4.55
C SER A 34 0.24 -7.45 3.65
N TRP A 35 -0.44 -8.59 3.67
CA TRP A 35 -0.10 -9.75 2.85
C TRP A 35 -0.65 -9.64 1.42
N ALA A 36 -1.56 -8.70 1.17
CA ALA A 36 -2.09 -8.47 -0.16
C ALA A 36 -0.95 -8.14 -1.15
N PRO A 37 -0.96 -8.75 -2.35
CA PRO A 37 0.02 -8.42 -3.39
C PRO A 37 0.03 -6.92 -3.67
N ARG A 38 1.23 -6.33 -3.72
CA ARG A 38 1.35 -4.91 -4.09
C ARG A 38 0.88 -4.70 -5.52
N PRO A 39 0.21 -3.57 -5.81
CA PRO A 39 -0.16 -3.23 -7.18
C PRO A 39 1.10 -3.18 -8.05
N GLN A 40 0.97 -3.68 -9.28
CA GLN A 40 2.06 -3.63 -10.25
C GLN A 40 2.40 -2.17 -10.54
N LYS A 41 3.69 -1.82 -10.43
CA LYS A 41 4.15 -0.48 -10.80
C LYS A 41 3.94 -0.30 -12.30
N PRO A 42 3.44 0.87 -12.76
CA PRO A 42 3.35 1.13 -14.19
C PRO A 42 4.75 1.04 -14.80
N LYS A 43 4.83 0.50 -16.03
CA LYS A 43 6.06 0.52 -16.81
C LYS A 43 6.41 1.98 -17.08
N LYS A 44 7.68 2.34 -16.88
CA LYS A 44 8.18 3.68 -17.23
C LYS A 44 8.61 3.64 -18.68
N ASP A 45 7.94 4.41 -19.54
CA ASP A 45 8.28 4.54 -20.97
C ASP A 45 9.41 5.58 -21.23
N GLY A 46 10.02 6.10 -20.16
CA GLY A 46 11.10 7.08 -20.23
C GLY A 46 12.49 6.43 -20.24
N PRO A 47 13.54 7.19 -20.64
CA PRO A 47 14.91 6.73 -20.54
C PRO A 47 15.22 6.31 -19.10
N LEU A 48 15.95 5.20 -18.94
CA LEU A 48 16.37 4.71 -17.63
C LEU A 48 17.43 5.65 -17.06
N VAL A 49 17.00 6.74 -16.43
CA VAL A 49 17.91 7.66 -15.73
C VAL A 49 18.27 7.01 -14.39
N ASN A 50 19.44 6.37 -14.35
CA ASN A 50 19.99 5.80 -13.12
C ASN A 50 20.73 6.89 -12.34
N PHE A 51 20.08 7.43 -11.31
CA PHE A 51 20.66 8.46 -10.45
C PHE A 51 21.74 7.95 -9.48
N ASN A 52 21.97 6.63 -9.40
CA ASN A 52 22.96 6.01 -8.53
C ASN A 52 24.19 5.50 -9.31
N GLN A 53 24.50 6.08 -10.47
CA GLN A 53 25.76 5.76 -11.16
C GLN A 53 26.95 6.42 -10.45
N HIS A 54 27.97 5.63 -10.13
CA HIS A 54 29.22 6.13 -9.57
C HIS A 54 29.95 6.98 -10.65
N PRO A 55 30.63 8.08 -10.30
CA PRO A 55 31.22 9.01 -11.28
C PRO A 55 32.27 8.39 -12.22
N ASP A 56 32.83 7.23 -11.91
CA ASP A 56 33.70 6.45 -12.81
C ASP A 56 32.97 5.74 -13.96
N SER A 57 31.65 5.63 -13.87
CA SER A 57 30.82 5.04 -14.92
C SER A 57 30.42 6.10 -15.96
N VAL A 58 30.49 7.38 -15.59
CA VAL A 58 30.28 8.51 -16.51
C VAL A 58 31.40 8.56 -17.55
N THR A 59 32.65 8.25 -17.15
CA THR A 59 33.79 8.22 -18.08
C THR A 59 33.66 7.12 -19.12
N ASN A 60 33.11 5.96 -18.78
CA ASN A 60 32.93 4.84 -19.73
C ASN A 60 31.75 5.03 -20.71
N ILE A 61 30.73 5.82 -20.35
CA ILE A 61 29.55 6.05 -21.22
C ILE A 61 29.70 7.29 -22.09
N ALA A 62 30.37 8.36 -21.61
CA ALA A 62 30.49 9.61 -22.35
C ALA A 62 31.65 9.64 -23.36
N LEU A 63 32.74 8.88 -23.13
CA LEU A 63 33.87 8.83 -24.06
C LEU A 63 33.53 8.28 -25.46
N PRO A 64 32.74 7.19 -25.63
CA PRO A 64 32.39 6.72 -26.98
C PRO A 64 31.43 7.68 -27.70
N PHE A 65 30.57 8.41 -26.98
CA PHE A 65 29.59 9.32 -27.58
C PHE A 65 30.22 10.61 -28.11
N ILE A 66 31.21 11.17 -27.39
CA ILE A 66 31.93 12.37 -27.83
C ILE A 66 32.92 12.04 -28.95
N CYS A 67 33.57 10.86 -28.89
CA CYS A 67 34.52 10.44 -29.92
C CYS A 67 33.84 10.12 -31.26
N PHE A 68 32.64 9.52 -31.25
CA PHE A 68 31.90 9.22 -32.49
C PHE A 68 31.39 10.48 -33.20
N SER A 69 31.16 11.58 -32.47
CA SER A 69 30.66 12.84 -33.05
C SER A 69 31.76 13.78 -33.58
N LEU A 70 33.03 13.48 -33.33
CA LEU A 70 34.18 14.26 -33.84
C LEU A 70 34.83 13.63 -35.08
N GLU A 71 34.52 12.36 -35.39
CA GLU A 71 35.00 11.65 -36.59
C GLU A 71 34.11 11.93 -37.83
N GLU A 72 32.98 12.63 -37.65
CA GLU A 72 32.02 12.98 -38.72
C GLU A 72 31.98 14.51 -38.96
N ILE A 73 33.15 15.17 -39.00
CA ILE A 73 33.36 16.52 -39.57
C ILE A 73 34.65 16.53 -40.39
#